data_AF-A0A2D6AHZ7-F1
#
_entry.id   AF-A0A2D6AHZ7-F1
#
_cell.length_a   1.000
_cell.length_b   1.000
_cell.length_c   1.000
_cell.angle_alpha   90.00
_cell.angle_beta   90.00
_cell.angle_gamma   90.00
#
_symmetry.space_group_name_H-M   'P 1'
#
loop_
_entity.id
_entity.type
_entity.pdbx_description
1 polymer ?
#
loop_
_entity_poly.entity_id
_entity_poly.type
_entity_poly.pdbx_seq_one_letter_code
_entity_poly.pdbx_strand_id
1 'polypeptide(L)'
;MNQHIFRRFNHTMGACYVVYFLLPLTLFGIERFVFAAGFWFATATVDAMRLRSSRKMPGIRDYEQNRIAGFLWFSSGATILLAAHEYLGVGQAVVIATIIAAAYTDPLLGELKSRLSHQQTLASGIVIAFLIYISIFGMASGFSGLVLGYALVAAVVIVAVEQPSIKWLDDDLLMQLAPVAILLLLATLPGAPQLPNEIVTEMLECC
;
A
#
# COMPACT_ATOMS: atom_id res chain seq x y z
N MET A 1 22.37 15.04 -6.03
CA MET A 1 21.19 14.63 -5.23
C MET A 1 21.49 13.29 -4.57
N ASN A 2 21.26 13.15 -3.26
CA ASN A 2 21.47 11.88 -2.57
C ASN A 2 20.41 10.87 -3.05
N GLN A 3 20.82 9.92 -3.90
CA GLN A 3 19.89 8.97 -4.53
C GLN A 3 19.15 8.10 -3.51
N HIS A 4 19.77 7.85 -2.35
CA HIS A 4 19.14 7.10 -1.28
C HIS A 4 17.93 7.84 -0.69
N ILE A 5 18.11 9.10 -0.33
CA ILE A 5 17.03 9.96 0.19
C ILE A 5 15.92 10.12 -0.86
N PHE A 6 16.30 10.32 -2.13
CA PHE A 6 15.35 10.46 -3.22
C PHE A 6 14.45 9.22 -3.37
N ARG A 7 15.00 8.01 -3.30
CA ARG A 7 14.21 6.77 -3.36
C ARG A 7 13.22 6.64 -2.20
N ARG A 8 13.68 6.91 -0.98
CA ARG A 8 12.84 6.81 0.23
C ARG A 8 11.69 7.82 0.19
N PHE A 9 11.99 9.05 -0.20
CA PHE A 9 10.98 10.08 -0.41
C PHE A 9 9.95 9.65 -1.46
N ASN A 10 10.40 9.17 -2.61
CA ASN A 10 9.51 8.75 -3.70
C ASN A 10 8.62 7.56 -3.30
N HIS A 11 9.12 6.68 -2.43
CA HIS A 11 8.34 5.58 -1.85
C HIS A 11 7.24 6.07 -0.92
N THR A 12 7.57 7.00 -0.01
CA THR A 12 6.57 7.58 0.92
C THR A 12 5.48 8.37 0.19
N MET A 13 5.77 8.93 -0.99
CA MET A 13 4.77 9.54 -1.86
C MET A 13 3.74 8.54 -2.38
N GLY A 14 4.00 7.24 -2.31
CA GLY A 14 3.01 6.19 -2.56
C GLY A 14 1.77 6.32 -1.67
N ALA A 15 1.91 6.90 -0.47
CA ALA A 15 0.78 7.20 0.40
C ALA A 15 -0.26 8.12 -0.26
N CYS A 16 0.12 8.96 -1.23
CA CYS A 16 -0.81 9.86 -1.91
C CYS A 16 -1.87 9.15 -2.75
N TYR A 17 -1.76 7.85 -3.02
CA TYR A 17 -2.84 7.08 -3.66
C TYR A 17 -4.16 7.15 -2.87
N VAL A 18 -4.11 7.39 -1.55
CA VAL A 18 -5.33 7.53 -0.73
C VAL A 18 -6.13 8.79 -1.04
N VAL A 19 -5.54 9.78 -1.73
CA VAL A 19 -6.26 10.97 -2.26
C VAL A 19 -7.38 10.55 -3.21
N TYR A 20 -7.29 9.36 -3.81
CA TYR A 20 -8.37 8.75 -4.59
C TYR A 20 -9.73 8.81 -3.87
N PHE A 21 -9.76 8.59 -2.56
CA PHE A 21 -10.99 8.60 -1.77
C PHE A 21 -11.57 9.99 -1.53
N LEU A 22 -10.84 11.05 -1.87
CA LEU A 22 -11.33 12.42 -1.88
C LEU A 22 -11.96 12.82 -3.22
N LEU A 23 -11.81 11.97 -4.25
CA LEU A 23 -12.42 12.20 -5.55
C LEU A 23 -13.92 11.83 -5.52
N PRO A 24 -14.78 12.59 -6.21
CA PRO A 24 -16.16 12.21 -6.41
C PRO A 24 -16.24 10.87 -7.15
N LEU A 25 -17.33 10.11 -6.97
CA LEU A 25 -17.55 8.82 -7.63
C LEU A 25 -17.39 8.90 -9.15
N THR A 26 -17.80 10.03 -9.74
CA THR A 26 -17.57 10.32 -11.15
C THR A 26 -16.90 11.68 -11.33
N LEU A 27 -15.96 11.75 -12.28
CA LEU A 27 -15.30 12.96 -12.75
C LEU A 27 -15.64 13.12 -14.23
N PHE A 28 -16.30 14.22 -14.58
CA PHE A 28 -16.76 14.48 -15.96
C PHE A 28 -17.65 13.35 -16.53
N GLY A 29 -18.44 12.68 -15.68
CA GLY A 29 -19.29 11.54 -16.06
C GLY A 29 -18.56 10.21 -16.24
N ILE A 30 -17.27 10.14 -15.92
CA ILE A 30 -16.44 8.93 -15.96
C ILE A 30 -16.18 8.46 -14.53
N GLU A 31 -16.28 7.16 -14.26
CA GLU A 31 -15.96 6.58 -12.95
C GLU A 31 -14.54 6.95 -12.50
N ARG A 32 -14.40 7.36 -11.22
CA ARG A 32 -13.09 7.75 -10.67
C ARG A 32 -12.01 6.67 -10.81
N PHE A 33 -12.40 5.39 -10.79
CA PHE A 33 -11.46 4.27 -10.96
C PHE A 33 -10.74 4.31 -12.31
N VAL A 34 -11.39 4.78 -13.37
CA VAL A 34 -10.78 4.90 -14.71
C VAL A 34 -9.57 5.82 -14.68
N PHE A 35 -9.57 6.85 -13.84
CA PHE A 35 -8.42 7.75 -13.68
C PHE A 35 -7.27 7.07 -12.92
N ALA A 36 -7.56 6.26 -11.90
CA ALA A 36 -6.54 5.47 -11.20
C ALA A 36 -5.92 4.41 -12.13
N ALA A 37 -6.75 3.69 -12.89
CA ALA A 37 -6.30 2.75 -13.91
C ALA A 37 -5.49 3.44 -15.01
N GLY A 38 -5.94 4.61 -15.49
CA GLY A 38 -5.23 5.42 -16.47
C GLY A 38 -3.87 5.89 -15.97
N PHE A 39 -3.76 6.32 -14.71
CA PHE A 39 -2.49 6.66 -14.08
C PHE A 39 -1.55 5.45 -14.04
N TRP A 40 -2.05 4.28 -13.63
CA TRP A 40 -1.28 3.04 -13.67
C TRP A 40 -0.81 2.65 -15.08
N PHE A 41 -1.67 2.77 -16.10
CA PHE A 41 -1.27 2.53 -17.48
C PHE A 41 -0.19 3.51 -17.94
N ALA A 42 -0.25 4.77 -17.52
CA ALA A 42 0.78 5.76 -17.81
C ALA A 42 2.12 5.39 -17.15
N THR A 43 2.11 5.00 -15.87
CA THR A 43 3.34 4.57 -15.16
C THR A 43 3.93 3.29 -15.77
N ALA A 44 3.09 2.33 -16.14
CA ALA A 44 3.49 1.11 -16.85
C ALA A 44 4.11 1.42 -18.22
N THR A 45 3.53 2.37 -18.96
CA THR A 45 4.04 2.80 -20.26
C THR A 45 5.42 3.46 -20.11
N VAL A 46 5.58 4.34 -19.12
CA VAL A 46 6.88 4.98 -18.82
C VAL A 46 7.93 3.94 -18.46
N ASP A 47 7.60 2.96 -17.62
CA ASP A 47 8.54 1.90 -17.24
C ASP A 47 8.89 0.98 -18.43
N ALA A 48 7.93 0.65 -19.29
CA ALA A 48 8.16 -0.12 -20.51
C ALA A 48 9.06 0.62 -21.51
N MET A 49 8.85 1.93 -21.69
CA MET A 49 9.73 2.78 -22.50
C MET A 49 11.14 2.85 -21.91
N ARG A 50 11.25 2.96 -20.58
CA ARG A 50 12.53 2.96 -19.87
C ARG A 50 13.29 1.64 -20.07
N LEU A 51 12.64 0.49 -19.93
CA LEU A 51 13.26 -0.82 -20.12
C LEU A 51 13.77 -1.06 -21.55
N ARG A 52 13.19 -0.36 -22.53
CA ARG A 52 13.67 -0.37 -23.93
C ARG A 52 14.77 0.65 -24.19
N SER A 53 15.03 1.55 -23.25
CA SER A 53 16.03 2.61 -23.37
C SER A 53 17.36 2.17 -22.76
N SER A 54 18.48 2.55 -23.39
CA SER A 54 19.82 2.38 -22.82
C SER A 54 20.20 3.48 -21.82
N ARG A 55 19.31 4.46 -21.60
CA ARG A 55 19.58 5.60 -20.72
C ARG A 55 19.40 5.21 -19.26
N LYS A 56 20.43 5.44 -18.45
CA LYS A 56 20.32 5.33 -17.00
C LYS A 56 19.42 6.43 -16.47
N MET A 57 18.34 6.04 -15.80
CA MET A 57 17.41 6.99 -15.18
C MET A 57 17.87 7.29 -13.75
N PRO A 58 18.01 8.57 -13.36
CA PRO A 58 18.47 8.93 -12.02
C PRO A 58 17.43 8.49 -10.97
N GLY A 59 17.91 7.93 -9.85
CA GLY A 59 17.05 7.52 -8.73
C GLY A 59 16.63 6.04 -8.74
N ILE A 60 16.85 5.32 -9.84
CA ILE A 60 16.55 3.88 -9.95
C ILE A 60 17.76 3.05 -9.48
N ARG A 61 17.54 1.93 -8.78
CA ARG A 61 18.63 1.05 -8.32
C ARG A 61 19.32 0.38 -9.51
N ASP A 62 20.60 0.03 -9.39
CA ASP A 62 21.37 -0.52 -10.52
C ASP A 62 20.77 -1.81 -11.10
N TYR A 63 20.17 -2.66 -10.25
CA TYR A 63 19.51 -3.90 -10.69
C TYR A 63 18.11 -3.67 -11.31
N GLU A 64 17.47 -2.53 -10.99
CA GLU A 64 16.18 -2.12 -11.56
C GLU A 64 16.35 -1.52 -12.96
N GLN A 65 17.58 -1.22 -13.39
CA GLN A 65 17.84 -0.67 -14.73
C GLN A 65 17.31 -1.58 -15.85
N ASN A 66 17.30 -2.90 -15.63
CA ASN A 66 16.85 -3.91 -16.61
C ASN A 66 15.63 -4.72 -16.13
N ARG A 67 14.94 -4.29 -15.08
CA ARG A 67 13.77 -4.97 -14.48
C ARG A 67 12.68 -3.97 -14.18
N ILE A 68 11.44 -4.44 -14.02
CA ILE A 68 10.33 -3.56 -13.62
C ILE A 68 10.72 -2.77 -12.35
N ALA A 69 10.48 -1.46 -12.37
CA ALA A 69 10.84 -0.60 -11.25
C ALA A 69 9.89 -0.83 -10.06
N GLY A 70 10.40 -0.72 -8.83
CA GLY A 70 9.61 -0.85 -7.59
C GLY A 70 8.38 0.07 -7.57
N PHE A 71 8.51 1.30 -8.10
CA PHE A 71 7.37 2.23 -8.22
C PHE A 71 6.21 1.65 -9.04
N LEU A 72 6.47 0.90 -10.11
CA LEU A 72 5.41 0.25 -10.88
C LEU A 72 4.77 -0.89 -10.08
N TRP A 73 5.55 -1.65 -9.31
CA TRP A 73 5.02 -2.68 -8.41
C TRP A 73 4.14 -2.08 -7.32
N PHE A 74 4.59 -1.01 -6.67
CA PHE A 74 3.82 -0.27 -5.69
C PHE A 74 2.52 0.27 -6.31
N SER A 75 2.62 0.95 -7.46
CA SER A 75 1.49 1.49 -8.22
C SER A 75 0.48 0.42 -8.62
N SER A 76 0.96 -0.77 -9.00
CA SER A 76 0.12 -1.92 -9.31
C SER A 76 -0.65 -2.40 -8.09
N GLY A 77 0.02 -2.54 -6.94
CA GLY A 77 -0.61 -2.94 -5.68
C GLY A 77 -1.70 -1.95 -5.28
N ALA A 78 -1.40 -0.65 -5.30
CA ALA A 78 -2.36 0.38 -4.92
C ALA A 78 -3.57 0.37 -5.85
N THR A 79 -3.35 0.28 -7.17
CA THR A 79 -4.45 0.23 -8.16
C THR A 79 -5.32 -1.02 -7.99
N ILE A 80 -4.72 -2.18 -7.68
CA ILE A 80 -5.47 -3.41 -7.38
C ILE A 80 -6.30 -3.25 -6.10
N LEU A 81 -5.75 -2.63 -5.05
CA LEU A 81 -6.50 -2.37 -3.83
C LEU A 81 -7.67 -1.40 -4.05
N LEU A 82 -7.47 -0.36 -4.86
CA LEU A 82 -8.55 0.53 -5.28
C LEU A 82 -9.62 -0.21 -6.08
N ALA A 83 -9.23 -1.10 -7.01
CA ALA A 83 -10.17 -1.94 -7.74
C ALA A 83 -10.95 -2.88 -6.80
N ALA A 84 -10.26 -3.44 -5.80
CA ALA A 84 -10.88 -4.32 -4.81
C ALA A 84 -11.90 -3.57 -3.94
N HIS A 85 -11.66 -2.29 -3.64
CA HIS A 85 -12.66 -1.44 -2.99
C HIS A 85 -13.91 -1.27 -3.87
N GLU A 86 -13.73 -0.81 -5.11
CA GLU A 86 -14.85 -0.48 -6.01
C GLU A 86 -15.67 -1.70 -6.43
N TYR A 87 -15.00 -2.81 -6.75
CA TYR A 87 -15.65 -3.96 -7.41
C TYR A 87 -15.81 -5.20 -6.51
N LEU A 88 -15.06 -5.29 -5.41
CA LEU A 88 -15.12 -6.43 -4.48
C LEU A 88 -15.62 -6.03 -3.08
N GLY A 89 -15.94 -4.75 -2.86
CA GLY A 89 -16.46 -4.27 -1.58
C GLY A 89 -15.44 -4.33 -0.44
N VAL A 90 -14.14 -4.29 -0.74
CA VAL A 90 -13.11 -4.20 0.30
C VAL A 90 -13.21 -2.85 1.02
N GLY A 91 -13.23 -2.88 2.35
CA GLY A 91 -13.46 -1.67 3.14
C GLY A 91 -12.45 -0.56 2.87
N GLN A 92 -12.92 0.68 2.75
CA GLN A 92 -12.09 1.85 2.48
C GLN A 92 -10.94 1.97 3.52
N ALA A 93 -11.24 1.75 4.80
CA ALA A 93 -10.26 1.79 5.88
C ALA A 93 -9.15 0.74 5.71
N VAL A 94 -9.48 -0.45 5.23
CA VAL A 94 -8.51 -1.52 4.93
C VAL A 94 -7.57 -1.08 3.83
N VAL A 95 -8.11 -0.56 2.72
CA VAL A 95 -7.31 -0.10 1.58
C VAL A 95 -6.41 1.08 1.96
N ILE A 96 -6.95 2.09 2.64
CA ILE A 96 -6.19 3.27 3.10
C ILE A 96 -5.08 2.84 4.05
N ALA A 97 -5.40 2.01 5.05
CA ALA A 97 -4.41 1.57 6.04
C ALA A 97 -3.27 0.81 5.38
N THR A 98 -3.57 -0.07 4.45
CA THR A 98 -2.55 -0.88 3.78
C THR A 98 -1.66 -0.06 2.86
N ILE A 99 -2.21 0.86 2.06
CA ILE A 99 -1.42 1.73 1.19
C ILE A 99 -0.45 2.59 2.02
N ILE A 100 -0.94 3.21 3.10
CA ILE A 100 -0.12 4.02 4.00
C ILE A 100 0.92 3.14 4.71
N ALA A 101 0.52 1.98 5.24
CA ALA A 101 1.44 1.07 5.92
C ALA A 101 2.56 0.59 4.99
N ALA A 102 2.26 0.25 3.73
CA ALA A 102 3.28 -0.13 2.76
C ALA A 102 4.22 1.04 2.39
N ALA A 103 3.67 2.25 2.22
CA ALA A 103 4.44 3.45 1.88
C ALA A 103 5.41 3.91 2.98
N TYR A 104 5.13 3.63 4.25
CA TYR A 104 5.96 4.06 5.39
C TYR A 104 6.78 2.94 6.03
N THR A 105 6.24 1.72 6.09
CA THR A 105 6.92 0.59 6.76
C THR A 105 8.17 0.15 5.98
N ASP A 106 8.13 0.05 4.65
CA ASP A 106 9.32 -0.35 3.87
C ASP A 106 10.48 0.65 4.02
N PRO A 107 10.29 1.97 3.80
CA PRO A 107 11.37 2.94 3.97
C PRO A 107 11.99 2.86 5.35
N LEU A 108 11.17 2.72 6.38
CA LEU A 108 11.64 2.60 7.75
C LEU A 108 12.44 1.33 7.99
N LEU A 109 11.92 0.15 7.60
CA LEU A 109 12.64 -1.12 7.71
C LEU A 109 14.00 -1.04 7.00
N GLY A 110 14.00 -0.46 5.81
CA GLY A 110 15.22 -0.22 5.04
C GLY A 110 16.27 0.65 5.73
N GLU A 111 15.88 1.67 6.50
CA GLU A 111 16.81 2.46 7.32
C GLU A 111 17.29 1.68 8.55
N LEU A 112 16.37 0.99 9.23
CA LEU A 112 16.64 0.31 10.50
C LEU A 112 17.55 -0.92 10.34
N LYS A 113 17.48 -1.62 9.20
CA LYS A 113 18.36 -2.76 8.87
C LYS A 113 19.85 -2.44 9.03
N SER A 114 20.25 -1.19 8.81
CA SER A 114 21.65 -0.76 8.93
C SER A 114 22.09 -0.39 10.36
N ARG A 115 21.14 -0.25 11.30
CA ARG A 115 21.37 0.32 12.63
C ARG A 115 20.99 -0.59 13.79
N LEU A 116 20.09 -1.54 13.56
CA LEU A 116 19.51 -2.40 14.59
C LEU A 116 19.74 -3.88 14.29
N SER A 117 19.57 -4.72 15.31
CA SER A 117 19.55 -6.16 15.09
C SER A 117 18.33 -6.55 14.24
N HIS A 118 18.39 -7.74 13.64
CA HIS A 118 17.28 -8.26 12.84
C HIS A 118 15.96 -8.32 13.63
N GLN A 119 16.00 -8.81 14.86
CA GLN A 119 14.82 -8.89 15.75
C GLN A 119 14.28 -7.50 16.10
N GLN A 120 15.16 -6.54 16.39
CA GLN A 120 14.77 -5.16 16.67
C GLN A 120 14.14 -4.49 15.44
N THR A 121 14.68 -4.73 14.26
CA THR A 121 14.14 -4.21 12.99
C THR A 121 12.73 -4.73 12.74
N LEU A 122 12.51 -6.04 12.89
CA LEU A 122 11.20 -6.66 12.77
C LEU A 122 10.21 -6.10 13.80
N ALA A 123 10.61 -6.02 15.06
CA ALA A 123 9.77 -5.49 16.13
C ALA A 123 9.37 -4.03 15.85
N SER A 124 10.32 -3.18 15.45
CA SER A 124 10.05 -1.80 15.07
C SER A 124 9.10 -1.72 13.87
N GLY A 125 9.31 -2.51 12.82
CA GLY A 125 8.40 -2.57 11.67
C GLY A 125 6.97 -2.93 12.07
N ILE A 126 6.81 -3.95 12.92
CA ILE A 126 5.50 -4.40 13.40
C ILE A 126 4.85 -3.30 14.22
N VAL A 127 5.59 -2.62 15.12
CA VAL A 127 5.07 -1.52 15.92
C VAL A 127 4.58 -0.38 15.04
N ILE A 128 5.37 0.08 14.07
CA ILE A 128 4.95 1.18 13.18
C ILE A 128 3.74 0.77 12.32
N ALA A 129 3.78 -0.40 11.70
CA ALA A 129 2.67 -0.89 10.88
C ALA A 129 1.39 -1.02 11.72
N PHE A 130 1.50 -1.55 12.94
CA PHE A 130 0.40 -1.68 13.88
C PHE A 130 -0.18 -0.31 14.23
N LEU A 131 0.65 0.68 14.55
CA LEU A 131 0.20 2.04 14.86
C LEU A 131 -0.56 2.67 13.69
N ILE A 132 -0.15 2.42 12.45
CA ILE A 132 -0.86 2.89 11.25
C ILE A 132 -2.24 2.20 11.15
N TYR A 133 -2.28 0.86 11.18
CA TYR A 133 -3.52 0.10 11.08
C TYR A 133 -4.51 0.43 12.21
N ILE A 134 -4.05 0.46 13.47
CA ILE A 134 -4.92 0.69 14.62
C ILE A 134 -5.51 2.11 14.62
N SER A 135 -4.73 3.10 14.16
CA SER A 135 -5.21 4.47 14.03
C SER A 135 -6.32 4.56 12.99
N ILE A 136 -6.12 3.94 11.83
CA ILE A 136 -7.05 4.01 10.70
C ILE A 136 -8.30 3.17 10.95
N PHE A 137 -8.15 1.94 11.46
CA PHE A 137 -9.29 1.09 11.86
C PHE A 137 -10.06 1.67 13.04
N GLY A 138 -9.35 2.27 14.00
CA GLY A 138 -9.95 2.95 15.15
C GLY A 138 -10.78 4.16 14.73
N MET A 139 -10.32 4.96 13.75
CA MET A 139 -11.13 6.03 13.17
C MET A 139 -12.40 5.51 12.49
N ALA A 140 -12.30 4.39 11.77
CA ALA A 140 -13.43 3.83 11.02
C ALA A 140 -14.51 3.14 11.88
N SER A 141 -14.10 2.51 12.98
CA SER A 141 -14.98 1.57 13.72
C SER A 141 -14.87 1.64 15.25
N GLY A 142 -14.08 2.58 15.78
CA GLY A 142 -13.77 2.69 17.20
C GLY A 142 -12.71 1.67 17.66
N PHE A 143 -12.18 1.88 18.87
CA PHE A 143 -11.21 0.95 19.46
C PHE A 143 -11.92 -0.23 20.13
N SER A 144 -11.65 -1.44 19.65
CA SER A 144 -12.12 -2.69 20.23
C SER A 144 -11.03 -3.75 20.21
N GLY A 145 -11.19 -4.82 21.00
CA GLY A 145 -10.26 -5.96 20.98
C GLY A 145 -10.12 -6.61 19.59
N LEU A 146 -11.19 -6.58 18.79
CA LEU A 146 -11.21 -7.11 17.42
C LEU A 146 -10.44 -6.22 16.45
N VAL A 147 -10.63 -4.90 16.55
CA VAL A 147 -9.88 -3.91 15.76
C VAL A 147 -8.38 -4.00 16.07
N LEU A 148 -8.02 -4.17 17.35
CA LEU A 148 -6.64 -4.44 17.77
C LEU A 148 -6.12 -5.76 17.15
N GLY A 149 -6.93 -6.81 17.14
CA GLY A 149 -6.61 -8.10 16.53
C GLY A 149 -6.32 -7.97 15.03
N TYR A 150 -7.22 -7.36 14.26
CA TYR A 150 -7.03 -7.14 12.82
C TYR A 150 -5.81 -6.27 12.52
N ALA A 151 -5.63 -5.17 13.26
CA ALA A 151 -4.47 -4.30 13.09
C ALA A 151 -3.16 -5.05 13.35
N LEU A 152 -3.11 -5.88 14.39
CA LEU A 152 -1.92 -6.67 14.72
C LEU A 152 -1.62 -7.73 13.65
N VAL A 153 -2.63 -8.46 13.19
CA VAL A 153 -2.45 -9.44 12.10
C VAL A 153 -1.92 -8.76 10.85
N ALA A 154 -2.55 -7.66 10.42
CA ALA A 154 -2.12 -6.94 9.23
C ALA A 154 -0.68 -6.41 9.36
N ALA A 155 -0.32 -5.89 10.54
CA ALA A 155 1.04 -5.42 10.85
C ALA A 155 2.09 -6.53 10.85
N VAL A 156 1.75 -7.72 11.36
CA VAL A 156 2.66 -8.88 11.31
C VAL A 156 2.82 -9.36 9.87
N VAL A 157 1.73 -9.47 9.12
CA VAL A 157 1.74 -9.96 7.73
C VAL A 157 2.57 -9.03 6.85
N ILE A 158 2.37 -7.72 6.92
CA ILE A 158 3.09 -6.77 6.07
C ILE A 158 4.61 -6.80 6.30
N VAL A 159 5.06 -6.99 7.55
CA VAL A 159 6.49 -7.12 7.87
C VAL A 159 7.01 -8.51 7.49
N ALA A 160 6.21 -9.56 7.64
CA ALA A 160 6.61 -10.91 7.28
C ALA A 160 6.87 -11.06 5.77
N VAL A 161 6.08 -10.40 4.92
CA VAL A 161 6.24 -10.47 3.45
C VAL A 161 7.36 -9.59 2.90
N GLU A 162 7.88 -8.65 3.69
CA GLU A 162 9.07 -7.86 3.34
C GLU A 162 10.38 -8.68 3.45
N GLN A 163 10.34 -9.81 4.18
CA GLN A 163 11.51 -10.67 4.40
C GLN A 163 11.93 -11.52 3.19
N PRO A 164 11.02 -12.25 2.51
CA PRO A 164 11.41 -13.08 1.38
C PRO A 164 11.70 -12.23 0.12
N SER A 165 12.90 -12.37 -0.44
CA SER A 165 13.22 -11.81 -1.77
C SER A 165 12.82 -12.78 -2.88
N ILE A 166 11.63 -12.59 -3.46
CA ILE A 166 11.20 -13.36 -4.63
C ILE A 166 11.73 -12.67 -5.89
N LYS A 167 12.53 -13.38 -6.71
CA LYS A 167 13.19 -12.78 -7.89
C LYS A 167 12.23 -12.18 -8.93
N TRP A 168 10.99 -12.64 -8.96
CA TRP A 168 9.97 -12.32 -9.96
C TRP A 168 8.84 -11.45 -9.42
N LEU A 169 8.77 -11.25 -8.10
CA LEU A 169 7.69 -10.55 -7.45
C LEU A 169 8.27 -9.64 -6.39
N ASP A 170 7.98 -8.36 -6.52
CA ASP A 170 8.52 -7.32 -5.67
C ASP A 170 7.78 -7.27 -4.32
N ASP A 171 8.52 -6.94 -3.27
CA ASP A 171 8.02 -6.77 -1.92
C ASP A 171 6.98 -5.65 -1.85
N ASP A 172 7.10 -4.59 -2.65
CA ASP A 172 6.15 -3.47 -2.67
C ASP A 172 4.73 -3.89 -3.04
N LEU A 173 4.60 -4.88 -3.94
CA LEU A 173 3.31 -5.44 -4.32
C LEU A 173 2.77 -6.36 -3.21
N LEU A 174 3.62 -7.22 -2.66
CA LEU A 174 3.22 -8.18 -1.62
C LEU A 174 2.82 -7.51 -0.31
N MET A 175 3.53 -6.47 0.10
CA MET A 175 3.22 -5.66 1.28
C MET A 175 1.84 -5.01 1.20
N GLN A 176 1.29 -4.85 0.00
CA GLN A 176 -0.07 -4.36 -0.21
C GLN A 176 -1.10 -5.49 -0.30
N LEU A 177 -0.86 -6.52 -1.10
CA LEU A 177 -1.87 -7.55 -1.35
C LEU A 177 -2.02 -8.56 -0.21
N ALA A 178 -0.91 -8.97 0.41
CA ALA A 178 -0.91 -10.01 1.44
C ALA A 178 -1.72 -9.65 2.70
N PRO A 179 -1.53 -8.47 3.34
CA PRO A 179 -2.31 -8.14 4.53
C PRO A 179 -3.82 -8.08 4.22
N VAL A 180 -4.22 -7.52 3.08
CA VAL A 180 -5.64 -7.46 2.70
C VAL A 180 -6.20 -8.85 2.43
N ALA A 181 -5.47 -9.71 1.71
CA ALA A 181 -5.90 -11.09 1.47
C ALA A 181 -6.13 -11.86 2.78
N ILE A 182 -5.21 -11.74 3.75
CA ILE A 182 -5.35 -12.39 5.06
C ILE A 182 -6.53 -11.82 5.85
N LEU A 183 -6.72 -10.50 5.85
CA LEU A 183 -7.86 -9.86 6.52
C LEU A 183 -9.19 -10.32 5.91
N LEU A 184 -9.29 -10.42 4.59
CA LEU A 184 -10.48 -10.93 3.91
C LEU A 184 -10.75 -12.39 4.27
N LEU A 185 -9.72 -13.24 4.29
CA LEU A 185 -9.86 -14.63 4.73
C LEU A 185 -10.37 -14.72 6.18
N LEU A 186 -9.82 -13.90 7.09
CA LEU A 186 -10.30 -13.84 8.47
C LEU A 186 -11.75 -13.38 8.57
N ALA A 187 -12.18 -12.45 7.72
CA ALA A 187 -13.55 -11.96 7.66
C ALA A 187 -14.56 -13.01 7.16
N THR A 188 -14.10 -14.07 6.47
CA THR A 188 -14.97 -15.19 6.08
C THR A 188 -15.24 -16.20 7.19
N LEU A 189 -14.54 -16.11 8.32
CA LEU A 189 -14.73 -17.06 9.43
C LEU A 189 -16.10 -16.88 10.09
N PRO A 190 -16.79 -17.97 10.49
CA PRO A 190 -18.06 -17.87 11.18
C PRO A 190 -17.96 -17.04 12.47
N GLY A 191 -18.77 -16.00 12.58
CA GLY A 191 -18.75 -15.09 13.72
C GLY A 191 -17.67 -14.01 13.66
N ALA A 192 -16.92 -13.91 12.56
CA ALA A 192 -16.03 -12.79 12.33
C ALA A 192 -16.84 -11.48 12.15
N PRO A 193 -16.45 -10.38 12.83
CA PRO A 193 -17.02 -9.06 12.58
C PRO A 193 -16.75 -8.60 11.15
N GLN A 194 -17.55 -7.65 10.68
CA GLN A 194 -17.25 -6.94 9.44
C GLN A 194 -15.93 -6.18 9.57
N LEU A 195 -15.15 -6.16 8.49
CA LEU A 195 -13.93 -5.37 8.45
C LEU A 195 -14.26 -3.87 8.57
N PRO A 196 -13.37 -3.06 9.16
CA PRO A 196 -13.52 -1.61 9.20
C PRO A 196 -13.73 -1.06 7.79
N ASN A 197 -14.83 -0.32 7.59
CA ASN A 197 -15.27 0.07 6.26
C ASN A 197 -14.98 1.55 5.97
N GLU A 198 -15.79 2.49 6.44
CA GLU A 198 -15.70 3.89 6.02
C GLU A 198 -14.88 4.77 6.97
N ILE A 199 -14.11 5.69 6.41
CA ILE A 199 -13.37 6.75 7.12
C ILE A 199 -13.81 8.12 6.63
N VAL A 200 -13.90 8.26 5.30
CA VAL A 200 -14.43 9.45 4.67
C VAL A 200 -15.87 9.10 4.33
N THR A 201 -16.81 9.62 5.10
CA THR A 201 -18.22 9.62 4.71
C THR A 201 -18.29 10.41 3.40
N GLU A 202 -18.90 9.82 2.37
CA GLU A 202 -19.18 10.55 1.13
C GLU A 202 -19.80 11.90 1.53
N MET A 203 -19.21 13.00 1.06
CA MET A 203 -19.86 14.30 1.17
C MET A 203 -21.11 14.21 0.30
N LEU A 204 -22.21 13.82 0.96
CA LEU A 204 -23.55 13.76 0.43
C LEU A 204 -23.78 14.98 -0.46
N GLU A 205 -24.03 14.70 -1.73
CA GLU A 205 -24.96 15.42 -2.60
C GLU A 205 -25.25 16.86 -2.16
N CYS A 206 -24.30 17.76 -2.44
CA CYS A 206 -24.55 19.20 -2.47
C CYS A 206 -23.99 19.74 -3.77
N CYS A 207 -24.66 19.43 -4.88
CA CYS A 207 -24.91 20.26 -6.06
C CYS A 207 -25.59 19.44 -7.17
#